data_AF-A0A222VRN2-F1
#
_entry.id   AF-A0A222VRN2-F1
#
_cell.length_a   1.000
_cell.length_b   1.000
_cell.length_c   1.000
_cell.angle_alpha   90.00
_cell.angle_beta   90.00
_cell.angle_gamma   90.00
#
_symmetry.space_group_name_H-M   'P 1'
#
loop_
_entity.id
_entity.type
_entity.pdbx_description
1 polymer ?
#
loop_
_entity_poly.entity_id
_entity_poly.type
_entity_poly.pdbx_seq_one_letter_code
_entity_poly.pdbx_strand_id
1 'polypeptide(L)'
;MSTSDTPVLTGLPEVAALLERHVEDIVGSTGEPHGTVGQDVLRTIVTAAAKLYAHHSEHSGAANPLTDEVSPTAAVDLACGLLRARDLNPFDLALWFSRDA
;
A
#
# COMPACT_ATOMS: atom_id res chain seq x y z
N MET A 1 11.30 31.04 -17.85
CA MET A 1 10.45 30.46 -16.79
C MET A 1 9.67 29.32 -17.41
N SER A 2 10.14 28.09 -17.25
CA SER A 2 9.39 26.90 -17.66
C SER A 2 8.46 26.51 -16.52
N THR A 3 7.16 26.72 -16.71
CA THR A 3 6.12 26.10 -15.89
C THR A 3 6.11 24.61 -16.21
N SER A 4 6.57 23.79 -15.27
CA SER A 4 6.40 22.35 -15.38
C SER A 4 4.92 22.04 -15.23
N ASP A 5 4.31 21.62 -16.33
CA ASP A 5 2.92 21.19 -16.40
C ASP A 5 2.88 19.75 -15.85
N THR A 6 2.62 19.62 -14.55
CA THR A 6 2.41 18.31 -13.92
C THR A 6 1.09 17.78 -14.47
N PRO A 7 1.07 16.64 -15.19
CA PRO A 7 -0.18 16.10 -15.68
C PRO A 7 -1.06 15.77 -14.48
N VAL A 8 -2.18 16.48 -14.35
CA VAL A 8 -3.25 16.08 -13.45
C VAL A 8 -3.72 14.71 -13.93
N LEU A 9 -3.45 13.67 -13.15
CA LEU A 9 -3.94 12.31 -13.40
C LEU A 9 -5.43 12.27 -13.12
N THR A 10 -6.21 12.88 -14.01
CA THR A 10 -7.67 12.85 -14.01
C THR A 10 -8.10 11.38 -13.96
N GLY A 11 -8.65 10.94 -12.82
CA GLY A 11 -9.12 9.57 -12.60
C GLY A 11 -8.52 8.83 -11.42
N LEU A 12 -7.45 9.31 -10.77
CA LEU A 12 -6.91 8.62 -9.58
C LEU A 12 -7.93 8.42 -8.43
N PRO A 13 -8.76 9.42 -8.08
CA PRO A 13 -9.81 9.23 -7.09
C PRO A 13 -10.85 8.18 -7.52
N GLU A 14 -11.15 8.12 -8.81
CA GLU A 14 -12.09 7.13 -9.38
C GLU A 14 -11.51 5.72 -9.34
N VAL A 15 -10.22 5.57 -9.67
CA VAL A 15 -9.49 4.29 -9.56
C VAL A 15 -9.42 3.83 -8.10
N ALA A 16 -9.17 4.74 -7.15
CA ALA A 16 -9.16 4.42 -5.73
C ALA A 16 -10.53 3.90 -5.27
N ALA A 17 -11.60 4.62 -5.58
CA ALA A 17 -12.97 4.22 -5.23
C ALA A 17 -13.38 2.89 -5.90
N LEU A 18 -12.95 2.64 -7.14
CA LEU A 18 -13.20 1.38 -7.84
C LEU A 18 -12.48 0.21 -7.17
N LEU A 19 -11.21 0.41 -6.79
CA LEU A 19 -10.41 -0.61 -6.10
C LEU A 19 -10.99 -0.93 -4.73
N GLU A 20 -11.35 0.08 -3.94
CA GLU A 20 -11.98 -0.05 -2.62
C GLU A 20 -13.24 -0.90 -2.72
N ARG A 21 -14.17 -0.53 -3.60
CA ARG A 21 -15.41 -1.28 -3.84
C ARG A 21 -15.15 -2.74 -4.22
N HIS A 22 -14.19 -2.98 -5.13
CA HIS A 22 -13.88 -4.36 -5.54
C HIS A 22 -13.22 -5.19 -4.42
N VAL A 23 -12.41 -4.56 -3.57
CA VAL A 23 -11.84 -5.24 -2.40
C VAL A 23 -12.93 -5.57 -1.39
N GLU A 24 -13.86 -4.66 -1.12
CA GLU A 24 -15.02 -4.91 -0.26
C GLU A 24 -15.88 -6.08 -0.77
N ASP A 25 -16.15 -6.12 -2.07
CA ASP A 25 -16.89 -7.23 -2.70
C ASP A 25 -16.19 -8.59 -2.50
N ILE A 26 -14.85 -8.62 -2.54
CA ILE A 26 -14.05 -9.84 -2.41
C ILE A 26 -13.95 -10.29 -0.95
N VAL A 27 -13.66 -9.36 -0.05
CA VAL A 27 -13.46 -9.62 1.39
C VAL A 27 -14.81 -9.88 2.09
N GLY A 28 -15.91 -9.39 1.52
CA GLY A 28 -17.24 -9.47 2.09
C GLY A 28 -17.43 -8.51 3.26
N SER A 29 -18.62 -7.93 3.38
CA SER A 29 -18.99 -7.02 4.48
C SER A 29 -19.04 -7.70 5.86
N THR A 30 -18.94 -9.03 5.91
CA THR A 30 -18.98 -9.84 7.13
C THR A 30 -17.65 -10.51 7.49
N GLY A 31 -16.56 -10.24 6.75
CA GLY A 31 -15.23 -10.81 7.01
C GLY A 31 -15.03 -12.26 6.53
N GLU A 32 -16.04 -12.86 5.91
CA GLU A 32 -15.93 -14.15 5.21
C GLU A 32 -15.68 -13.89 3.72
N PRO A 33 -14.52 -14.31 3.16
CA PRO A 33 -14.20 -14.07 1.76
C PRO A 33 -15.26 -14.67 0.85
N HIS A 34 -15.80 -13.87 -0.07
CA HIS A 34 -16.75 -14.36 -1.07
C HIS A 34 -16.03 -15.09 -2.24
N GLY A 35 -14.70 -15.24 -2.14
CA GLY A 35 -13.87 -15.96 -3.09
C GLY A 35 -12.41 -16.08 -2.64
N THR A 36 -11.60 -16.79 -3.43
CA THR A 36 -10.16 -16.94 -3.19
C THR A 36 -9.40 -15.93 -4.05
N VAL A 37 -8.57 -15.08 -3.43
CA VAL A 37 -7.66 -14.18 -4.17
C VAL A 37 -6.40 -14.96 -4.56
N GLY A 38 -6.17 -15.12 -5.86
CA GLY A 38 -4.95 -15.73 -6.36
C GLY A 38 -3.71 -14.90 -6.00
N GLN A 39 -2.61 -15.59 -5.68
CA GLN A 39 -1.35 -14.96 -5.25
C GLN A 39 -0.82 -13.93 -6.27
N ASP A 40 -0.98 -14.17 -7.58
CA ASP A 40 -0.53 -13.25 -8.62
C ASP A 40 -1.32 -11.94 -8.64
N VAL A 41 -2.62 -11.99 -8.36
CA VAL A 41 -3.49 -10.81 -8.24
C VAL A 41 -3.06 -9.99 -7.03
N LEU A 42 -2.90 -10.65 -5.88
CA LEU A 42 -2.43 -10.00 -4.65
C LEU A 42 -1.07 -9.32 -4.88
N ARG A 43 -0.11 -10.02 -5.50
CA ARG A 43 1.22 -9.46 -5.82
C ARG A 43 1.12 -8.23 -6.70
N THR A 44 0.24 -8.24 -7.69
CA THR A 44 0.05 -7.12 -8.62
C THR A 44 -0.45 -5.88 -7.89
N ILE A 45 -1.50 -6.02 -7.07
CA ILE A 45 -2.10 -4.92 -6.31
C ILE A 45 -1.09 -4.34 -5.30
N VAL A 46 -0.48 -5.20 -4.49
CA VAL A 46 0.48 -4.77 -3.46
C VAL A 46 1.71 -4.10 -4.08
N THR A 47 2.20 -4.59 -5.23
CA THR A 47 3.31 -3.94 -5.94
C THR A 47 2.94 -2.55 -6.43
N ALA A 48 1.73 -2.36 -6.97
CA ALA A 48 1.28 -1.05 -7.43
C ALA A 48 1.13 -0.06 -6.26
N ALA A 49 0.52 -0.50 -5.16
CA ALA A 49 0.38 0.30 -3.94
C ALA A 49 1.75 0.70 -3.35
N ALA A 50 2.70 -0.24 -3.27
CA ALA A 50 4.04 0.03 -2.78
C ALA A 50 4.79 1.08 -3.63
N LYS A 51 4.67 1.01 -4.96
CA LYS A 51 5.26 2.00 -5.88
C LYS A 51 4.63 3.38 -5.68
N LEU A 52 3.31 3.44 -5.57
CA LEU A 52 2.59 4.69 -5.34
C LEU A 52 3.01 5.33 -4.01
N TYR A 53 3.06 4.54 -2.93
CA TYR A 53 3.47 4.99 -1.61
C TYR A 53 4.92 5.48 -1.59
N ALA A 54 5.85 4.74 -2.21
CA ALA A 54 7.26 5.14 -2.29
C ALA A 54 7.40 6.47 -3.04
N HIS A 55 6.74 6.61 -4.20
CA HIS A 55 6.76 7.85 -4.97
C HIS A 55 6.20 9.03 -4.17
N HIS A 56 5.06 8.85 -3.49
CA HIS A 56 4.50 9.90 -2.63
C HIS A 56 5.46 10.27 -1.49
N SER A 57 6.03 9.28 -0.81
CA SER A 57 6.92 9.49 0.33
C SER A 57 8.19 10.25 -0.03
N GLU A 58 8.75 9.97 -1.21
CA GLU A 58 9.93 10.67 -1.74
C GLU A 58 9.67 12.16 -2.02
N HIS A 59 8.44 12.52 -2.39
CA HIS A 59 8.12 13.88 -2.86
C HIS A 59 7.37 14.73 -1.83
N SER A 60 6.67 14.09 -0.90
CA SER A 60 5.77 14.74 0.06
C SER A 60 6.06 14.38 1.53
N GLY A 61 7.04 13.49 1.76
CA GLY A 61 7.34 12.96 3.09
C GLY A 61 6.45 11.77 3.47
N ALA A 62 6.74 11.15 4.61
CA ALA A 62 6.00 9.98 5.09
C ALA A 62 4.52 10.31 5.32
N ALA A 63 3.64 9.54 4.69
CA ALA A 63 2.18 9.62 4.87
C ALA A 63 1.68 8.42 5.67
N ASN A 64 0.57 8.57 6.39
CA ASN A 64 -0.16 7.42 6.92
C ASN A 64 -0.94 6.75 5.77
N PRO A 65 -0.60 5.52 5.34
CA PRO A 65 -1.24 4.89 4.20
C PRO A 65 -2.50 4.08 4.56
N LEU A 66 -2.84 3.96 5.85
CA LEU A 66 -3.93 3.11 6.33
C LEU A 66 -5.00 3.94 7.04
N THR A 67 -6.26 3.60 6.80
CA THR A 67 -7.43 4.12 7.54
C THR A 67 -7.62 3.32 8.83
N ASP A 68 -8.49 3.81 9.71
CA ASP A 68 -8.80 3.17 11.01
C ASP A 68 -9.53 1.81 10.86
N GLU A 69 -9.99 1.46 9.65
CA GLU A 69 -10.58 0.16 9.35
C GLU A 69 -9.55 -0.97 9.40
N VAL A 70 -8.27 -0.66 9.18
CA VAL A 70 -7.18 -1.64 9.28
C VAL A 70 -6.72 -1.72 10.73
N SER A 71 -7.02 -2.85 11.38
CA SER A 71 -6.57 -3.08 12.75
C SER A 71 -5.03 -3.02 12.86
N PRO A 72 -4.47 -2.62 14.02
CA PRO A 72 -3.02 -2.63 14.24
C PRO A 72 -2.36 -3.98 13.95
N THR A 73 -3.03 -5.09 14.27
CA THR A 73 -2.55 -6.44 13.97
C THR A 73 -2.42 -6.68 12.47
N ALA A 74 -3.46 -6.32 11.68
CA ALA A 74 -3.42 -6.47 10.24
C ALA A 74 -2.32 -5.62 9.58
N ALA A 75 -2.08 -4.42 10.11
CA ALA A 75 -0.97 -3.57 9.66
C ALA A 75 0.40 -4.22 9.94
N VAL A 76 0.59 -4.80 11.13
CA VAL A 76 1.82 -5.53 11.50
C VAL A 76 2.00 -6.79 10.65
N ASP A 77 0.93 -7.53 10.36
CA ASP A 77 0.98 -8.71 9.50
C ASP A 77 1.42 -8.35 8.07
N LEU A 78 0.88 -7.26 7.52
CA LEU A 78 1.31 -6.74 6.22
C LEU A 78 2.79 -6.36 6.24
N ALA A 79 3.24 -5.61 7.26
CA ALA A 79 4.64 -5.20 7.38
C ALA A 79 5.58 -6.43 7.48
N CYS A 80 5.24 -7.39 8.32
CA CYS A 80 6.01 -8.63 8.46
C CYS A 80 6.03 -9.46 7.17
N GLY A 81 4.90 -9.53 6.46
CA GLY A 81 4.80 -10.18 5.17
C GLY A 81 5.72 -9.56 4.13
N LEU A 82 5.75 -8.23 4.04
CA LEU A 82 6.62 -7.49 3.14
C LEU A 82 8.11 -7.69 3.45
N LEU A 83 8.49 -7.67 4.74
CA LEU A 83 9.88 -7.92 5.16
C LEU A 83 10.32 -9.33 4.72
N ARG A 84 9.53 -10.35 5.04
CA ARG A 84 9.84 -11.74 4.66
C ARG A 84 9.91 -11.93 3.15
N ALA A 85 9.02 -11.28 2.38
CA ALA A 85 9.02 -11.36 0.93
C ALA A 85 10.26 -10.74 0.26
N ARG A 86 11.04 -9.95 1.01
CA ARG A 86 12.26 -9.28 0.54
C ARG A 86 13.52 -9.78 1.27
N ASP A 87 13.40 -10.89 2.01
CA ASP A 87 14.47 -11.44 2.85
C ASP A 87 15.06 -10.43 3.83
N LEU A 88 14.24 -9.47 4.28
CA LEU A 88 14.61 -8.45 5.26
C LEU A 88 14.33 -8.95 6.68
N ASN A 89 15.25 -8.66 7.59
CA ASN A 89 15.13 -8.98 9.01
C ASN A 89 14.90 -7.70 9.85
N PRO A 90 14.50 -7.83 11.12
CA PRO A 90 14.27 -6.67 11.99
C PRO A 90 15.50 -5.77 12.21
N PHE A 91 16.73 -6.29 12.09
CA PHE A 91 17.94 -5.48 12.18
C PHE A 91 18.11 -4.58 10.96
N ASP A 92 17.77 -5.05 9.76
CA ASP A 92 17.79 -4.21 8.54
C ASP A 92 16.83 -3.02 8.71
N LEU A 93 15.67 -3.27 9.33
CA LEU A 93 14.70 -2.23 9.64
C LEU A 93 15.23 -1.25 10.71
N ALA A 94 15.91 -1.74 11.75
CA ALA A 94 16.54 -0.89 12.76
C ALA A 94 17.60 0.03 12.14
N LEU A 95 18.41 -0.49 11.21
CA LEU A 95 19.35 0.32 10.43
C LEU A 95 18.61 1.37 9.59
N TRP A 96 17.51 1.00 8.95
CA TRP A 96 16.69 1.93 8.18
C TRP A 96 16.13 3.08 9.03
N PHE A 97 15.62 2.80 10.23
CA PHE A 97 15.14 3.82 11.17
C PHE A 97 16.24 4.67 11.79
N SER A 98 17.49 4.20 11.78
CA SER A 98 18.66 4.95 12.25
C SER A 98 19.23 5.91 11.19
N ARG A 99 18.76 5.84 9.94
CA ARG A 99 19.13 6.82 8.91
C ARG A 99 18.48 8.15 9.29
N ASP A 100 19.29 9.19 9.45
CA ASP A 100 18.78 10.54 9.69
C ASP A 100 17.74 10.90 8.61
N ALA A 101 16.60 11.44 9.06
CA ALA A 101 15.49 11.87 8.21
C ALA A 101 15.85 13.12 7.39
#